data_AF-A0A6P1T463-F1
#
_entry.id   AF-A0A6P1T463-F1
#
_cell.length_a   1.000
_cell.length_b   1.000
_cell.length_c   1.000
_cell.angle_alpha   90.00
_cell.angle_beta   90.00
_cell.angle_gamma   90.00
#
_symmetry.space_group_name_H-M   'P 1'
#
loop_
_entity.id
_entity.type
_entity.pdbx_description
1 polymer ?
#
loop_
_entity_poly.entity_id
_entity_poly.type
_entity_poly.pdbx_seq_one_letter_code
_entity_poly.pdbx_strand_id
1 'polypeptide(L)'
;MSVAPALAMIGIVVVTIIGDWFLKLASMQPGAQGGAQLAGGMMMYMLSGIGFFFAMRHMTLASVGVLYAVLTILFMTFLGVAVFGEKLTPREGLGIVFAMASLFCMMRFA
;
A
#
# COMPACT_ATOMS: atom_id res chain seq x y z
N MET A 1 -12.98 10.24 -18.07
CA MET A 1 -12.74 9.43 -16.85
C MET A 1 -12.73 10.36 -15.65
N SER A 2 -13.52 10.09 -14.60
CA SER A 2 -13.41 10.87 -13.37
C SER A 2 -12.12 10.48 -12.63
N VAL A 3 -11.38 11.46 -12.12
CA VAL A 3 -10.13 11.24 -11.34
C VAL A 3 -10.44 10.69 -9.93
N ALA A 4 -11.71 10.76 -9.52
CA ALA A 4 -12.23 10.37 -8.21
C ALA A 4 -11.87 8.93 -7.76
N PRO A 5 -12.07 7.86 -8.55
CA PRO A 5 -11.73 6.49 -8.13
C PRO A 5 -10.22 6.28 -7.89
N ALA A 6 -9.35 6.93 -8.67
CA ALA A 6 -7.91 6.85 -8.46
C ALA A 6 -7.49 7.56 -7.16
N LEU A 7 -8.08 8.72 -6.85
CA LEU A 7 -7.86 9.42 -5.58
C LEU A 7 -8.35 8.60 -4.38
N ALA A 8 -9.49 7.93 -4.52
CA ALA A 8 -10.00 7.01 -3.49
C ALA A 8 -9.01 5.86 -3.24
N MET A 9 -8.43 5.29 -4.29
CA MET A 9 -7.40 4.24 -4.17
C MET A 9 -6.16 4.73 -3.43
N ILE A 10 -5.70 5.95 -3.67
CA ILE A 10 -4.58 6.54 -2.92
C ILE A 10 -4.95 6.62 -1.43
N GLY A 11 -6.16 7.08 -1.08
CA GLY A 11 -6.62 7.12 0.29
C GLY A 11 -6.66 5.73 0.95
N ILE A 12 -7.15 4.72 0.24
CA ILE A 12 -7.18 3.33 0.72
C ILE A 12 -5.76 2.83 0.99
N VAL A 13 -4.85 3.03 0.05
CA VAL A 13 -3.45 2.62 0.21
C VAL A 13 -2.83 3.33 1.41
N VAL A 14 -3.03 4.63 1.59
CA VAL A 14 -2.50 5.36 2.75
C VAL A 14 -2.96 4.73 4.06
N VAL A 15 -4.25 4.37 4.17
CA VAL A 15 -4.77 3.66 5.35
C VAL A 15 -4.09 2.30 5.54
N THR A 16 -3.91 1.53 4.46
CA THR A 16 -3.21 0.23 4.51
C THR A 16 -1.76 0.39 4.96
N ILE A 17 -1.04 1.37 4.42
CA ILE A 17 0.37 1.69 4.75
C ILE A 17 0.51 2.12 6.22
N ILE A 18 -0.43 2.90 6.74
CA ILE A 18 -0.48 3.23 8.16
C ILE A 18 -0.64 1.94 8.98
N GLY A 19 -1.51 1.03 8.56
CA GLY A 19 -1.66 -0.29 9.17
C GLY A 19 -0.36 -1.09 9.17
N ASP A 20 0.29 -1.21 8.02
CA ASP A 20 1.59 -1.88 7.87
C ASP A 20 2.67 -1.25 8.75
N TRP A 21 2.66 0.08 8.92
CA TRP A 21 3.57 0.77 9.83
C TRP A 21 3.34 0.36 11.29
N PHE A 22 2.10 0.31 11.75
CA PHE A 22 1.76 -0.20 13.10
C PHE A 22 2.17 -1.67 13.27
N LEU A 23 1.95 -2.50 12.25
CA LEU A 23 2.37 -3.90 12.28
C LEU A 23 3.90 -4.03 12.36
N LYS A 24 4.64 -3.21 11.62
CA LYS A 24 6.11 -3.17 11.69
C LYS A 24 6.58 -2.75 13.09
N LEU A 25 5.98 -1.72 13.69
CA LEU A 25 6.28 -1.32 15.07
C LEU A 25 5.99 -2.44 16.08
N ALA A 26 4.87 -3.14 15.93
CA ALA A 26 4.52 -4.29 16.75
C ALA A 26 5.56 -5.41 16.63
N SER A 27 6.02 -5.68 15.39
CA SER A 27 7.00 -6.74 15.10
C SER A 27 8.39 -6.49 15.69
N MET A 28 8.71 -5.23 16.02
CA MET A 28 9.98 -4.86 16.63
C MET A 28 9.99 -5.01 18.16
N GLN A 29 8.84 -5.25 18.80
CA GLN A 29 8.74 -5.34 20.25
C GLN A 29 8.86 -6.79 20.74
N PRO A 30 9.59 -7.04 21.85
CA PRO A 30 9.69 -8.37 22.43
C PRO A 30 8.38 -8.77 23.15
N GLY A 31 7.86 -9.95 22.80
CA GLY A 31 6.71 -10.57 23.47
C GLY A 31 5.39 -9.81 23.28
N ALA A 32 4.60 -9.69 24.35
CA ALA A 32 3.24 -9.13 24.29
C ALA A 32 3.18 -7.59 24.25
N GLN A 33 4.32 -6.90 24.33
CA GLN A 33 4.37 -5.42 24.42
C GLN A 33 3.82 -4.76 23.13
N GLY A 34 3.94 -5.43 21.99
CA GLY A 34 3.42 -4.98 20.69
C GLY A 34 1.91 -5.15 20.50
N GLY A 35 1.16 -5.62 21.50
CA GLY A 35 -0.26 -5.99 21.35
C GLY A 35 -1.17 -4.83 20.92
N ALA A 36 -0.95 -3.63 21.45
CA ALA A 36 -1.73 -2.45 21.08
C ALA A 36 -1.44 -1.99 19.64
N GLN A 37 -0.18 -2.01 19.22
CA GLN A 37 0.23 -1.68 17.85
C GLN A 37 -0.29 -2.73 16.87
N LEU A 38 -0.26 -4.01 17.24
CA LEU A 38 -0.83 -5.10 16.45
C LEU A 38 -2.33 -4.89 16.24
N ALA A 39 -3.08 -4.61 17.31
CA ALA A 39 -4.51 -4.35 17.23
C ALA A 39 -4.82 -3.11 16.38
N GLY A 40 -4.05 -2.03 16.53
CA GLY A 40 -4.16 -0.82 15.71
C GLY A 40 -3.92 -1.11 14.22
N GLY A 41 -2.87 -1.86 13.89
CA GLY A 41 -2.57 -2.29 12.52
C GLY A 41 -3.70 -3.15 11.92
N MET A 42 -4.23 -4.10 12.69
CA MET A 42 -5.37 -4.92 12.28
C MET A 42 -6.64 -4.10 12.01
N MET A 43 -6.95 -3.11 12.87
CA MET A 43 -8.08 -2.20 12.66
C MET A 43 -7.95 -1.40 11.36
N MET A 44 -6.75 -0.91 11.05
CA MET A 44 -6.48 -0.19 9.79
C MET A 44 -6.64 -1.12 8.57
N TYR A 45 -6.20 -2.37 8.67
CA TYR A 45 -6.44 -3.36 7.61
C TYR A 45 -7.93 -3.62 7.39
N MET A 46 -8.70 -3.82 8.46
CA MET A 46 -10.16 -3.98 8.38
C MET A 46 -10.81 -2.76 7.70
N LEU A 47 -10.39 -1.55 8.07
CA LEU A 47 -10.89 -0.32 7.45
C LEU A 47 -10.54 -0.24 5.96
N SER A 48 -9.31 -0.59 5.57
CA SER A 48 -8.90 -0.61 4.17
C SER A 48 -9.70 -1.62 3.34
N GLY A 49 -10.09 -2.76 3.93
CA GLY A 49 -10.93 -3.77 3.29
C GLY A 49 -12.30 -3.22 2.88
N ILE A 50 -12.90 -2.36 3.70
CA ILE A 50 -14.14 -1.64 3.35
C ILE A 50 -13.90 -0.74 2.12
N GLY A 51 -12.78 -0.03 2.11
CA GLY A 51 -12.38 0.80 0.97
C GLY A 51 -12.23 -0.01 -0.33
N PHE A 52 -11.55 -1.16 -0.28
CA PHE A 52 -11.41 -2.06 -1.43
C PHE A 52 -12.75 -2.57 -1.95
N PHE A 53 -13.68 -2.92 -1.06
CA PHE A 53 -15.03 -3.33 -1.46
C PHE A 53 -15.72 -2.26 -2.32
N PHE A 54 -15.65 -1.00 -1.91
CA PHE A 54 -16.20 0.10 -2.71
C PHE A 54 -15.40 0.38 -3.99
N ALA A 55 -14.06 0.31 -3.94
CA ALA A 55 -13.22 0.51 -5.13
C ALA A 55 -13.53 -0.52 -6.23
N MET A 56 -13.71 -1.79 -5.85
CA MET A 56 -14.06 -2.87 -6.78
C MET A 56 -15.46 -2.74 -7.39
N ARG A 57 -16.33 -1.88 -6.85
CA ARG A 57 -17.62 -1.53 -7.51
C ARG A 57 -17.44 -0.56 -8.68
N HIS A 58 -16.34 0.19 -8.71
CA HIS A 58 -16.11 1.25 -9.70
C HIS A 58 -14.94 0.95 -10.64
N MET A 59 -14.08 -0.01 -10.30
CA MET A 59 -12.88 -0.36 -11.04
C MET A 59 -12.78 -1.87 -11.23
N THR A 60 -12.18 -2.31 -12.33
CA THR A 60 -11.90 -3.73 -12.53
C THR A 60 -10.90 -4.24 -11.49
N LEU A 61 -10.99 -5.53 -11.13
CA LEU A 61 -10.06 -6.15 -10.20
C LEU A 61 -8.59 -6.02 -10.65
N ALA A 62 -8.34 -6.10 -11.96
CA ALA A 62 -7.02 -5.91 -12.54
C ALA A 62 -6.49 -4.48 -12.32
N SER A 63 -7.33 -3.46 -12.54
CA SER A 63 -6.95 -2.06 -12.31
C SER A 63 -6.69 -1.76 -10.83
N VAL A 64 -7.54 -2.27 -9.93
CA VAL A 64 -7.35 -2.14 -8.48
C VAL A 64 -6.05 -2.79 -8.04
N GLY A 65 -5.78 -4.03 -8.50
CA GLY A 65 -4.59 -4.78 -8.12
C GLY A 65 -3.30 -4.10 -8.52
N VAL A 66 -3.23 -3.57 -9.75
CA VAL A 66 -2.00 -2.94 -10.25
C VAL A 66 -1.77 -1.57 -9.61
N LEU A 67 -2.82 -0.74 -9.47
CA LEU A 67 -2.71 0.54 -8.77
C LEU A 67 -2.30 0.36 -7.31
N TYR A 68 -2.94 -0.59 -6.62
CA TYR A 68 -2.58 -0.93 -5.25
C TYR A 68 -1.13 -1.38 -5.16
N ALA A 69 -0.70 -2.36 -5.95
CA ALA A 69 0.67 -2.88 -5.90
C ALA A 69 1.71 -1.78 -6.11
N VAL A 70 1.52 -0.91 -7.10
CA VAL A 70 2.48 0.15 -7.43
C VAL A 70 2.52 1.21 -6.34
N LEU A 71 1.35 1.68 -5.87
CA LEU A 71 1.29 2.66 -4.78
C LEU A 71 1.88 2.08 -3.49
N THR A 72 1.61 0.81 -3.19
CA THR A 72 2.17 0.12 -2.02
C THR A 72 3.68 0.00 -2.12
N ILE A 73 4.23 -0.41 -3.27
CA ILE A 73 5.69 -0.45 -3.47
C ILE A 73 6.30 0.93 -3.24
N LEU A 74 5.76 1.97 -3.88
CA LEU A 74 6.30 3.33 -3.76
C LEU A 74 6.26 3.85 -2.32
N PHE A 75 5.12 3.72 -1.64
CA PHE A 75 4.97 4.21 -0.27
C PHE A 75 5.70 3.36 0.76
N MET A 76 5.71 2.03 0.64
CA MET A 76 6.49 1.16 1.54
C MET A 76 7.98 1.43 1.39
N THR A 77 8.48 1.53 0.16
CA THR A 77 9.88 1.88 -0.07
C THR A 77 10.21 3.25 0.51
N PHE A 78 9.36 4.26 0.28
CA PHE A 78 9.54 5.57 0.87
C PHE A 78 9.57 5.51 2.40
N LEU A 79 8.63 4.78 3.01
CA LEU A 79 8.52 4.65 4.47
C LEU A 79 9.72 3.88 5.06
N GLY A 80 10.17 2.81 4.41
CA GLY A 80 11.38 2.07 4.77
C GLY A 80 12.61 2.97 4.79
N VAL A 81 12.82 3.76 3.73
CA VAL A 81 13.98 4.66 3.62
C VAL A 81 13.86 5.86 4.58
N ALA A 82 12.72 6.55 4.59
CA ALA A 82 12.55 7.82 5.29
C ALA A 82 12.29 7.67 6.80
N VAL A 83 11.57 6.63 7.22
CA VAL A 83 11.18 6.42 8.63
C VAL A 83 12.06 5.38 9.30
N PHE A 84 12.39 4.30 8.61
CA PHE A 84 13.19 3.20 9.18
C PHE A 84 14.69 3.26 8.83
N GLY A 85 15.11 4.20 7.98
CA GLY A 85 16.51 4.35 7.59
C GLY A 85 17.07 3.20 6.75
N GLU A 86 16.18 2.43 6.11
CA GLU A 86 16.57 1.34 5.22
C GLU A 86 17.28 1.89 3.96
N LYS A 87 18.21 1.13 3.40
CA LYS A 87 18.97 1.56 2.20
C LYS A 87 18.31 1.02 0.95
N LEU A 88 18.00 1.90 0.00
CA LEU A 88 17.56 1.50 -1.32
C LEU A 88 18.73 0.98 -2.16
N THR A 89 18.65 -0.27 -2.59
CA THR A 89 19.62 -0.87 -3.50
C THR A 89 19.26 -0.58 -4.98
N PRO A 90 20.24 -0.59 -5.89
CA PRO A 90 19.96 -0.42 -7.33
C PRO A 90 19.00 -1.48 -7.90
N ARG A 91 18.98 -2.68 -7.34
CA ARG A 91 18.06 -3.76 -7.74
C ARG A 91 16.61 -3.45 -7.36
N GLU A 92 16.39 -2.91 -6.17
CA GLU A 92 15.05 -2.44 -5.74
C GLU A 92 14.58 -1.28 -6.61
N GLY A 93 15.49 -0.36 -6.98
CA GLY A 93 15.21 0.70 -7.95
C GLY A 93 14.72 0.17 -9.31
N LEU A 94 15.38 -0.86 -9.86
CA LEU A 94 14.90 -1.54 -11.08
C LEU A 94 13.53 -2.20 -10.87
N GLY A 95 13.28 -2.78 -9.69
CA GLY A 95 11.97 -3.32 -9.32
C GLY A 95 10.86 -2.27 -9.37
N ILE A 96 11.11 -1.06 -8.88
CA ILE A 96 10.17 0.08 -8.96
C ILE A 96 9.90 0.46 -10.42
N VAL A 97 10.94 0.51 -11.27
CA VAL A 97 10.78 0.79 -12.70
C VAL A 97 9.88 -0.27 -13.37
N PHE A 98 10.08 -1.55 -13.07
CA PHE A 98 9.22 -2.61 -13.59
C PHE A 98 7.78 -2.54 -13.06
N ALA A 99 7.59 -2.17 -11.79
CA ALA A 99 6.26 -1.93 -11.24
C ALA A 99 5.55 -0.80 -12.01
N MET A 100 6.24 0.31 -12.28
CA MET A 100 5.71 1.41 -13.09
C MET A 100 5.39 0.98 -14.54
N ALA A 101 6.23 0.14 -15.15
CA ALA A 101 5.96 -0.42 -16.47
C ALA A 101 4.71 -1.32 -16.47
N SER A 102 4.53 -2.14 -15.43
CA SER A 102 3.31 -2.94 -15.25
C SER A 102 2.07 -2.06 -15.12
N LEU A 103 2.18 -0.93 -14.41
CA LEU A 103 1.10 0.06 -14.32
C LEU A 103 0.71 0.54 -15.71
N PHE A 104 1.68 0.94 -16.52
CA PHE A 104 1.43 1.40 -17.89
C PHE A 104 0.78 0.33 -18.76
N CYS A 105 1.24 -0.91 -18.71
CA CYS A 105 0.69 -2.00 -19.52
C CYS A 105 -0.73 -2.42 -19.11
N MET A 106 -1.03 -2.42 -17.82
CA MET A 106 -2.30 -2.93 -17.29
C MET A 106 -3.33 -1.85 -17.00
N MET A 107 -2.93 -0.57 -16.95
CA MET A 107 -3.87 0.54 -16.98
C MET A 107 -4.49 0.64 -18.37
N ARG A 108 -5.51 -0.19 -18.58
CA ARG A 108 -6.48 0.05 -19.64
C ARG A 108 -7.23 1.32 -19.24
N PHE A 109 -6.92 2.44 -19.90
CA PHE A 109 -7.76 3.63 -19.90
C PHE A 109 -9.11 3.22 -20.53
N ALA A 110 -10.03 2.76 -19.68
CA ALA A 110 -11.40 2.44 -20.06
C ALA A 110 -12.28 3.69 -19.90
#